data_AF-A0A8S1F4T2-F1
#
_entry.id   AF-A0A8S1F4T2-F1
#
_cell.length_a   1.000
_cell.length_b   1.000
_cell.length_c   1.000
_cell.angle_alpha   90.00
_cell.angle_beta   90.00
_cell.angle_gamma   90.00
#
_symmetry.space_group_name_H-M   'P 1'
#
loop_
_entity.id
_entity.type
_entity.pdbx_description
1 polymer ?
#
loop_
_entity_poly.entity_id
_entity_poly.type
_entity_poly.pdbx_seq_one_letter_code
_entity_poly.pdbx_strand_id
1 'polypeptide(L)'
;MRILLFALIFGQVHLEKIDDSIHYYLTFTNDASKLKVTPLTDEKISESDDLLKITTRNNERFVCKLPQLESTKVDHTEYKGKNPEQLLQILHNDNICSYLIDVYWTYEVCHGKYVSQYHEDRALNSAERQEFYLGSWHFDYTSRKSSLEMNNPPKKRIENEDYPYYSESYTKGTTCDITGKPRTTDVIYICVENIQHKILSVTEVSSCHYEVLIMTELLCEHPAYRLTKQKDHEITCWNLDAKDEESAKPRALQRLDEFHSSTFKREYAIIDDGTKDTADEEVEEPETIDEMEYEEIQKNEGPEVQFKLGGKKRFVGKDTLANNPSVVQHTVNSLLTGEDCLTGGTGFWQYEFCFGKHVVQYHEDAKGHRISVLLGVFDEAVHNLWVQEQPMLRGPRKIDNHITQITHLYSKGDFCEEAGGHRSVEVRLRCLHSEYSALAVSLMLSEPKTCEYVLTVDSERFCEPLQYADDNGLIKLERVEPTDEETEEDTTIRSVHQEF
;
A
#
# COMPACT_ATOMS: atom_id res chain seq x y z
N MET A 1 -35.22 -29.82 48.39
CA MET A 1 -34.18 -30.88 48.45
C MET A 1 -33.96 -31.34 47.00
N ARG A 2 -32.88 -30.83 46.35
CA ARG A 2 -31.80 -31.60 45.67
C ARG A 2 -32.33 -32.56 44.56
N ILE A 3 -31.90 -32.53 43.29
CA ILE A 3 -30.55 -32.54 42.66
C ILE A 3 -30.75 -32.09 41.18
N LEU A 4 -30.24 -30.93 40.75
CA LEU A 4 -28.98 -30.68 40.01
C LEU A 4 -29.00 -31.09 38.52
N LEU A 5 -29.16 -30.06 37.65
CA LEU A 5 -28.68 -30.04 36.28
C LEU A 5 -27.16 -30.31 36.28
N PHE A 6 -26.72 -31.32 35.55
CA PHE A 6 -25.32 -31.43 35.13
C PHE A 6 -25.15 -30.66 33.83
N ALA A 7 -24.65 -29.44 33.96
CA ALA A 7 -24.05 -28.70 32.86
C ALA A 7 -22.82 -29.47 32.36
N LEU A 8 -22.79 -29.74 31.05
CA LEU A 8 -21.59 -30.10 30.31
C LEU A 8 -20.66 -28.88 30.31
N ILE A 9 -19.80 -28.82 31.33
CA ILE A 9 -18.68 -27.89 31.42
C ILE A 9 -17.49 -28.59 30.78
N PHE A 10 -17.10 -28.18 29.57
CA PHE A 10 -15.72 -28.20 29.07
C PHE A 10 -15.67 -27.31 27.83
N GLY A 11 -15.09 -26.11 27.97
CA GLY A 11 -14.88 -25.20 26.82
C GLY A 11 -14.88 -23.70 27.07
N GLN A 12 -14.92 -23.22 28.33
CA GLN A 12 -14.74 -21.79 28.64
C GLN A 12 -13.88 -21.64 29.88
N VAL A 13 -12.56 -21.68 29.72
CA VAL A 13 -11.63 -21.06 30.68
C VAL A 13 -10.46 -20.50 29.85
N HIS A 14 -10.13 -19.23 30.10
CA HIS A 14 -9.09 -18.40 29.45
C HIS A 14 -9.48 -17.61 28.20
N LEU A 15 -10.53 -16.78 28.29
CA LEU A 15 -10.66 -15.57 27.46
C LEU A 15 -10.62 -14.25 28.26
N GLU A 16 -10.31 -14.29 29.56
CA GLU A 16 -10.28 -13.07 30.41
C GLU A 16 -8.92 -12.33 30.42
N LYS A 17 -7.88 -12.84 29.71
CA LYS A 17 -6.50 -12.31 29.82
C LYS A 17 -6.03 -11.42 28.66
N ILE A 18 -6.81 -11.29 27.59
CA ILE A 18 -6.44 -10.49 26.41
C ILE A 18 -7.52 -9.40 26.24
N ASP A 19 -7.10 -8.14 26.14
CA ASP A 19 -8.01 -7.01 25.89
C ASP A 19 -8.12 -6.80 24.38
N ASP A 20 -9.27 -7.14 23.81
CA ASP A 20 -9.54 -7.02 22.37
C ASP A 20 -9.47 -5.56 21.85
N SER A 21 -9.38 -4.56 22.74
CA SER A 21 -9.17 -3.15 22.39
C SER A 21 -7.71 -2.79 22.11
N ILE A 22 -6.77 -3.72 22.37
CA ILE A 22 -5.33 -3.51 22.28
C ILE A 22 -4.77 -4.32 21.12
N HIS A 23 -3.92 -3.67 20.31
CA HIS A 23 -3.27 -4.32 19.20
C HIS A 23 -2.08 -5.15 19.68
N TYR A 24 -2.17 -6.47 19.48
CA TYR A 24 -1.10 -7.42 19.77
C TYR A 24 -0.61 -8.07 18.49
N TYR A 25 0.68 -8.39 18.44
CA TYR A 25 1.23 -9.26 17.39
C TYR A 25 1.98 -10.42 18.02
N LEU A 26 1.97 -11.57 17.35
CA LEU A 26 2.59 -12.79 17.83
C LEU A 26 3.95 -13.01 17.17
N THR A 27 4.94 -13.36 17.97
CA THR A 27 6.23 -13.88 17.49
C THR A 27 6.40 -15.33 17.94
N PHE A 28 7.01 -16.16 17.10
CA PHE A 28 7.20 -17.58 17.39
C PHE A 28 8.70 -17.90 17.47
N THR A 29 9.08 -18.71 18.46
CA THR A 29 10.48 -19.09 18.73
C THR A 29 10.56 -20.55 19.17
N ASN A 30 11.66 -21.24 18.87
CA ASN A 30 11.98 -22.55 19.45
C ASN A 30 12.74 -22.45 20.78
N ASP A 31 13.27 -21.25 21.09
CA ASP A 31 14.08 -20.98 22.26
C ASP A 31 13.25 -20.46 23.45
N ALA A 32 13.15 -21.27 24.50
CA ALA A 32 12.47 -20.94 25.75
C ALA A 32 13.11 -19.75 26.50
N SER A 33 14.41 -19.50 26.29
CA SER A 33 15.14 -18.43 26.98
C SER A 33 14.67 -17.03 26.59
N LYS A 34 14.12 -16.89 25.37
CA LYS A 34 13.56 -15.62 24.86
C LYS A 34 12.33 -15.15 25.62
N LEU A 35 11.65 -16.05 26.35
CA LEU A 35 10.55 -15.65 27.24
C LEU A 35 11.06 -14.96 28.51
N LYS A 36 12.37 -14.95 28.77
CA LYS A 36 13.01 -14.35 29.96
C LYS A 36 12.42 -14.89 31.28
N VAL A 37 12.02 -16.17 31.29
CA VAL A 37 11.53 -16.87 32.49
C VAL A 37 12.43 -18.08 32.73
N THR A 38 13.18 -18.09 33.83
CA THR A 38 13.99 -19.25 34.24
C THR A 38 13.85 -19.52 35.74
N PRO A 39 13.63 -20.79 36.18
CA PRO A 39 13.34 -21.99 35.38
C PRO A 39 11.85 -22.14 35.09
N LEU A 40 11.50 -22.53 33.85
CA LEU A 40 10.16 -22.90 33.40
C LEU A 40 9.84 -24.35 33.82
N THR A 41 9.37 -24.53 35.06
CA THR A 41 8.73 -25.79 35.46
C THR A 41 7.22 -25.72 35.20
N ASP A 42 6.58 -26.86 34.91
CA ASP A 42 5.13 -26.90 34.66
C ASP A 42 4.29 -26.27 35.79
N GLU A 43 4.79 -26.35 37.03
CA GLU A 43 4.21 -25.70 38.21
C GLU A 43 4.30 -24.16 38.14
N LYS A 44 5.44 -23.59 37.71
CA LYS A 44 5.60 -22.13 37.59
C LYS A 44 4.88 -21.53 36.40
N ILE A 45 4.68 -22.29 35.31
CA ILE A 45 3.89 -21.83 34.17
C ILE A 45 2.40 -21.79 34.54
N SER A 46 1.95 -22.69 35.41
CA SER A 46 0.59 -22.69 35.97
C SER A 46 0.35 -21.56 36.98
N GLU A 47 1.39 -21.03 37.61
CA GLU A 47 1.30 -19.97 38.64
C GLU A 47 1.54 -18.56 38.09
N SER A 48 2.07 -18.41 36.88
CA SER A 48 2.35 -17.10 36.27
C SER A 48 1.13 -16.53 35.56
N ASP A 49 0.73 -15.31 35.94
CA ASP A 49 -0.41 -14.64 35.29
C ASP A 49 -0.12 -14.20 33.85
N ASP A 50 1.15 -14.01 33.50
CA ASP A 50 1.61 -13.49 32.21
C ASP A 50 1.95 -14.62 31.22
N LEU A 51 1.81 -15.89 31.58
CA LEU A 51 2.08 -17.03 30.70
C LEU A 51 0.80 -17.76 30.33
N LEU A 52 0.67 -18.10 29.04
CA LEU A 52 -0.48 -18.78 28.47
C LEU A 52 -0.04 -20.05 27.74
N LYS A 53 -0.57 -21.21 28.14
CA LYS A 53 -0.38 -22.48 27.42
C LYS A 53 -1.46 -22.62 26.36
N ILE A 54 -1.06 -22.81 25.11
CA ILE A 54 -1.98 -22.96 23.97
C ILE A 54 -1.64 -24.25 23.23
N THR A 55 -2.64 -24.90 22.67
CA THR A 55 -2.44 -26.03 21.76
C THR A 55 -3.28 -25.81 20.51
N THR A 56 -2.67 -25.91 19.34
CA THR A 56 -3.35 -25.71 18.05
C THR A 56 -4.23 -26.92 17.71
N ARG A 57 -5.11 -26.77 16.72
CA ARG A 57 -5.91 -27.87 16.16
C ARG A 57 -5.05 -29.00 15.59
N ASN A 58 -3.81 -28.71 15.21
CA ASN A 58 -2.84 -29.69 14.71
C ASN A 58 -2.01 -30.33 15.83
N ASN A 59 -2.42 -30.17 17.09
CA ASN A 59 -1.72 -30.63 18.30
C ASN A 59 -0.31 -30.03 18.51
N GLU A 60 -0.04 -28.83 17.97
CA GLU A 60 1.20 -28.10 18.21
C GLU A 60 1.07 -27.32 19.52
N ARG A 61 2.07 -27.44 20.41
CA ARG A 61 2.01 -26.91 21.78
C ARG A 61 2.86 -25.65 21.93
N PHE A 62 2.27 -24.63 22.54
CA PHE A 62 2.89 -23.33 22.73
C PHE A 62 2.78 -22.85 24.18
N VAL A 63 3.81 -22.10 24.61
CA VAL A 63 3.78 -21.27 25.81
C VAL A 63 4.02 -19.83 25.36
N CYS A 64 3.02 -18.97 25.52
CA CYS A 64 3.05 -17.57 25.12
C CYS A 64 3.19 -16.65 26.33
N LYS A 65 4.00 -15.61 26.20
CA LYS A 65 4.15 -14.57 27.21
C LYS A 65 3.35 -13.33 26.83
N LEU A 66 2.40 -12.95 27.67
CA LEU A 66 1.60 -11.74 27.53
C LEU A 66 2.41 -10.52 27.99
N PRO A 67 2.32 -9.39 27.27
CA PRO A 67 2.98 -8.15 27.66
C PRO A 67 2.26 -7.50 28.85
N GLN A 68 3.02 -6.97 29.80
CA GLN A 68 2.45 -6.18 30.88
C GLN A 68 2.03 -4.81 30.35
N LEU A 69 0.71 -4.58 30.36
CA LEU A 69 0.13 -3.32 29.95
C LEU A 69 0.21 -2.34 31.10
N GLU A 70 1.06 -1.32 30.97
CA GLU A 70 0.94 -0.16 31.84
C GLU A 70 -0.42 0.47 31.56
N SER A 71 -1.29 0.52 32.57
CA SER A 71 -2.52 1.30 32.49
C SER A 71 -2.15 2.79 32.37
N THR A 72 -1.85 3.24 31.16
CA THR A 72 -1.97 4.64 30.82
C THR A 72 -3.45 4.96 30.89
N LYS A 73 -3.94 5.24 32.10
CA LYS A 73 -4.98 6.25 32.26
C LYS A 73 -4.42 7.45 31.53
N VAL A 74 -4.89 7.68 30.30
CA VAL A 74 -4.64 8.93 29.59
C VAL A 74 -5.15 9.98 30.55
N ASP A 75 -4.21 10.64 31.21
CA ASP A 75 -4.50 11.76 32.08
C ASP A 75 -5.23 12.73 31.17
N HIS A 76 -6.53 12.96 31.42
CA HIS A 76 -7.25 14.04 30.77
C HIS A 76 -6.67 15.34 31.31
N THR A 77 -5.43 15.66 30.91
CA THR A 77 -4.90 17.00 31.01
C THR A 77 -5.84 17.82 30.14
N GLU A 78 -6.75 18.53 30.80
CA GLU A 78 -7.69 19.47 30.23
C GLU A 78 -6.90 20.38 29.27
N TYR A 79 -6.98 20.09 27.97
CA TYR A 79 -6.20 20.79 26.97
C TYR A 79 -6.67 22.25 26.94
N LYS A 80 -5.77 23.17 27.29
CA LYS A 80 -6.06 24.63 27.38
C LYS A 80 -5.68 25.40 26.11
N GLY A 81 -5.31 24.69 25.04
CA GLY A 81 -4.93 25.31 23.78
C GLY A 81 -6.14 25.69 22.92
N LYS A 82 -5.87 26.04 21.66
CA LYS A 82 -6.93 26.41 20.70
C LYS A 82 -7.80 25.22 20.35
N ASN A 83 -9.10 25.45 20.29
CA ASN A 83 -10.03 24.42 19.82
C ASN A 83 -9.90 24.20 18.30
N PRO A 84 -10.39 23.08 17.76
CA PRO A 84 -10.31 22.74 16.33
C PRO A 84 -10.82 23.84 15.39
N GLU A 85 -11.93 24.48 15.75
CA GLU A 85 -12.52 25.57 14.97
C GLU A 85 -11.58 26.78 14.90
N GLN A 86 -10.93 27.15 16.02
CA GLN A 86 -9.93 28.21 16.09
C GLN A 86 -8.65 27.87 15.34
N LEU A 87 -8.27 26.60 15.29
CA LEU A 87 -7.12 26.13 14.52
C LEU A 87 -7.38 26.28 13.02
N LEU A 88 -8.58 25.92 12.57
CA LEU A 88 -8.99 26.02 11.15
C LEU A 88 -9.40 27.43 10.72
N GLN A 89 -9.64 28.35 11.67
CA GLN A 89 -10.05 29.73 11.38
C GLN A 89 -9.06 30.49 10.48
N ILE A 90 -7.78 30.13 10.51
CA ILE A 90 -6.76 30.70 9.61
C ILE A 90 -7.12 30.41 8.14
N LEU A 91 -7.62 29.21 7.84
CA LEU A 91 -8.05 28.82 6.49
C LEU A 91 -9.22 29.66 6.00
N HIS A 92 -10.16 29.93 6.91
CA HIS A 92 -11.37 30.71 6.61
C HIS A 92 -11.04 32.18 6.34
N ASN A 93 -10.16 32.77 7.16
CA ASN A 93 -9.83 34.20 7.08
C ASN A 93 -8.90 34.53 5.90
N ASP A 94 -7.92 33.66 5.63
CA ASP A 94 -6.90 33.91 4.62
C ASP A 94 -7.34 33.49 3.21
N ASN A 95 -8.60 33.04 3.06
CA ASN A 95 -9.20 32.59 1.80
C ASN A 95 -8.41 31.46 1.14
N ILE A 96 -7.90 30.53 1.95
CA ILE A 96 -7.13 29.39 1.47
C ILE A 96 -8.09 28.42 0.78
N CYS A 97 -7.69 27.92 -0.39
CA CYS A 97 -8.43 26.90 -1.12
C CYS A 97 -7.55 25.68 -1.37
N SER A 98 -8.13 24.49 -1.21
CA SER A 98 -7.53 23.21 -1.54
C SER A 98 -8.06 22.70 -2.88
N TYR A 99 -7.22 21.98 -3.63
CA TYR A 99 -7.56 21.48 -4.96
C TYR A 99 -7.30 19.98 -5.10
N LEU A 100 -8.17 19.28 -5.82
CA LEU A 100 -7.97 17.91 -6.29
C LEU A 100 -8.35 17.84 -7.75
N ILE A 101 -7.43 17.38 -8.59
CA ILE A 101 -7.70 17.11 -10.00
C ILE A 101 -7.97 15.61 -10.10
N ASP A 102 -9.20 15.26 -10.43
CA ASP A 102 -9.62 13.90 -10.75
C ASP A 102 -9.72 13.73 -12.27
N VAL A 103 -10.07 12.53 -12.74
CA VAL A 103 -10.07 12.13 -14.16
C VAL A 103 -10.89 13.09 -15.03
N TYR A 104 -12.06 13.52 -14.56
CA TYR A 104 -12.95 14.44 -15.28
C TYR A 104 -13.20 15.74 -14.51
N TRP A 105 -13.37 15.67 -13.19
CA TRP A 105 -13.68 16.83 -12.36
C TRP A 105 -12.43 17.42 -11.72
N THR A 106 -12.37 18.74 -11.64
CA THR A 106 -11.51 19.43 -10.69
C THR A 106 -12.35 19.87 -9.51
N TYR A 107 -11.94 19.50 -8.30
CA TYR A 107 -12.57 19.89 -7.05
C TYR A 107 -11.79 21.03 -6.41
N GLU A 108 -12.52 22.04 -5.94
CA GLU A 108 -12.00 23.17 -5.18
C GLU A 108 -12.76 23.29 -3.86
N VAL A 109 -12.03 23.31 -2.76
CA VAL A 109 -12.56 23.58 -1.41
C VAL A 109 -11.95 24.88 -0.94
N CYS A 110 -12.70 25.97 -1.06
CA CYS A 110 -12.34 27.23 -0.43
C CYS A 110 -12.86 27.21 1.01
N HIS A 111 -11.94 27.00 1.96
CA HIS A 111 -12.26 26.76 3.35
C HIS A 111 -13.05 27.93 3.95
N GLY A 112 -14.16 27.64 4.62
CA GLY A 112 -15.06 28.63 5.19
C GLY A 112 -15.90 29.39 4.15
N LYS A 113 -15.92 28.95 2.88
CA LYS A 113 -16.68 29.60 1.81
C LYS A 113 -17.55 28.64 1.01
N TYR A 114 -16.94 27.77 0.22
CA TYR A 114 -17.67 26.88 -0.68
C TYR A 114 -16.83 25.66 -1.07
N VAL A 115 -17.54 24.62 -1.50
CA VAL A 115 -16.99 23.50 -2.25
C VAL A 115 -17.60 23.55 -3.65
N SER A 116 -16.74 23.47 -4.66
CA SER A 116 -17.16 23.40 -6.06
C SER A 116 -16.45 22.26 -6.78
N GLN A 117 -17.10 21.76 -7.83
CA GLN A 117 -16.48 20.94 -8.86
C GLN A 117 -16.64 21.65 -10.19
N TYR A 118 -15.62 21.56 -11.05
CA TYR A 118 -15.69 22.11 -12.39
C TYR A 118 -14.89 21.30 -13.40
N HIS A 119 -15.29 21.38 -14.66
CA HIS A 119 -14.60 20.80 -15.80
C HIS A 119 -14.37 21.90 -16.84
N GLU A 120 -13.15 21.98 -17.38
CA GLU A 120 -12.75 22.94 -18.41
C GLU A 120 -12.27 22.21 -19.66
N ASP A 121 -13.04 22.28 -20.75
CA ASP A 121 -12.62 21.77 -22.04
C ASP A 121 -11.73 22.79 -22.75
N ARG A 122 -10.44 22.47 -22.91
CA ARG A 122 -9.44 23.35 -23.53
C ARG A 122 -9.31 23.16 -25.05
N ALA A 123 -10.09 22.25 -25.65
CA ALA A 123 -9.94 21.86 -27.06
C ALA A 123 -10.71 22.75 -28.06
N LEU A 124 -11.68 23.53 -27.58
CA LEU A 124 -12.48 24.43 -28.41
C LEU A 124 -12.18 25.88 -28.00
N ASN A 125 -12.11 26.80 -28.96
CA ASN A 125 -11.91 28.24 -28.74
C ASN A 125 -13.09 28.93 -28.01
N SER A 126 -13.81 28.20 -27.16
CA SER A 126 -14.86 28.64 -26.24
C SER A 126 -14.56 28.05 -24.86
N ALA A 127 -14.22 28.90 -23.89
CA ALA A 127 -13.99 28.52 -22.50
C ALA A 127 -15.32 28.22 -21.79
N GLU A 128 -16.01 27.16 -22.21
CA GLU A 128 -17.25 26.72 -21.55
C GLU A 128 -16.90 25.88 -20.33
N ARG A 129 -16.83 26.53 -19.16
CA ARG A 129 -16.56 25.89 -17.87
C ARG A 129 -17.87 25.35 -17.29
N GLN A 130 -17.97 24.04 -17.17
CA GLN A 130 -19.09 23.40 -16.46
C GLN A 130 -18.76 23.42 -14.96
N GLU A 131 -19.51 24.17 -14.16
CA GLU A 131 -19.26 24.34 -12.72
C GLU A 131 -20.50 24.02 -11.88
N PHE A 132 -20.31 23.25 -10.81
CA PHE A 132 -21.33 22.96 -9.81
C PHE A 132 -20.80 23.28 -8.42
N TYR A 133 -21.58 24.02 -7.64
CA TYR A 133 -21.33 24.18 -6.21
C TYR A 133 -21.92 22.98 -5.47
N LEU A 134 -21.09 22.32 -4.67
CA LEU A 134 -21.45 21.16 -3.86
C LEU A 134 -21.90 21.56 -2.45
N GLY A 135 -21.59 22.79 -2.05
CA GLY A 135 -22.13 23.43 -0.86
C GLY A 135 -21.45 24.77 -0.60
N SER A 136 -22.11 25.65 0.15
CA SER A 136 -21.54 26.86 0.73
C SER A 136 -21.48 26.74 2.24
N TRP A 137 -20.38 27.23 2.82
CA TRP A 137 -20.22 27.27 4.25
C TRP A 137 -21.05 28.40 4.84
N HIS A 138 -21.81 28.08 5.87
CA HIS A 138 -22.53 29.07 6.65
C HIS A 138 -22.39 28.74 8.12
N PHE A 139 -21.99 29.75 8.89
CA PHE A 139 -21.94 29.62 10.33
C PHE A 139 -23.35 29.52 10.91
N ASP A 140 -23.75 28.32 11.34
CA ASP A 140 -25.02 28.08 12.02
C ASP A 140 -24.78 27.89 13.53
N TYR A 141 -25.25 28.86 14.31
CA TYR A 141 -25.17 28.86 15.77
C TYR A 141 -25.82 27.63 16.42
N THR A 142 -26.76 26.96 15.73
CA THR A 142 -27.44 25.75 16.22
C THR A 142 -26.63 24.47 16.02
N SER A 143 -25.65 24.47 15.11
CA SER A 143 -24.76 23.34 14.79
C SER A 143 -23.43 23.34 15.56
N ARG A 144 -23.27 24.27 16.51
CA ARG A 144 -22.03 24.44 17.26
C ARG A 144 -21.76 23.22 18.14
N LYS A 145 -20.69 22.49 17.83
CA LYS A 145 -20.22 21.36 18.64
C LYS A 145 -19.85 21.84 20.05
N SER A 146 -20.22 21.06 21.05
CA SER A 146 -19.86 21.34 22.44
C SER A 146 -18.35 21.21 22.65
N SER A 147 -17.79 21.86 23.68
CA SER A 147 -16.37 21.71 24.02
C SER A 147 -15.99 20.26 24.35
N LEU A 148 -16.94 19.48 24.89
CA LEU A 148 -16.77 18.05 25.13
C LEU A 148 -16.61 17.24 23.83
N GLU A 149 -17.43 17.52 22.82
CA GLU A 149 -17.34 16.88 21.49
C GLU A 149 -16.08 17.32 20.74
N MET A 150 -15.64 18.57 20.92
CA MET A 150 -14.40 19.05 20.32
C MET A 150 -13.16 18.38 20.94
N ASN A 151 -13.18 18.08 22.25
CA ASN A 151 -12.06 17.43 22.95
C ASN A 151 -12.06 15.90 22.82
N ASN A 152 -13.18 15.30 22.41
CA ASN A 152 -13.31 13.87 22.14
C ASN A 152 -13.81 13.63 20.71
N PRO A 153 -12.93 13.81 19.71
CA PRO A 153 -13.33 13.74 18.31
C PRO A 153 -13.84 12.36 17.90
N PRO A 154 -14.83 12.29 16.99
CA PRO A 154 -15.16 11.05 16.31
C PRO A 154 -13.95 10.56 15.50
N LYS A 155 -13.88 9.24 15.27
CA LYS A 155 -12.84 8.61 14.45
C LYS A 155 -13.44 8.08 13.16
N LYS A 156 -12.68 8.16 12.08
CA LYS A 156 -13.01 7.60 10.76
C LYS A 156 -11.88 6.67 10.34
N ARG A 157 -12.24 5.46 9.90
CA ARG A 157 -11.27 4.48 9.42
C ARG A 157 -10.85 4.82 7.99
N ILE A 158 -9.56 5.03 7.78
CA ILE A 158 -8.94 5.38 6.49
C ILE A 158 -7.70 4.48 6.35
N GLU A 159 -7.58 3.72 5.27
CA GLU A 159 -6.43 2.82 5.02
C GLU A 159 -6.09 1.90 6.22
N ASN A 160 -7.11 1.38 6.91
CA ASN A 160 -7.04 0.56 8.13
C ASN A 160 -6.60 1.26 9.43
N GLU A 161 -6.46 2.58 9.44
CA GLU A 161 -6.18 3.36 10.64
C GLU A 161 -7.36 4.25 11.03
N ASP A 162 -7.59 4.43 12.34
CA ASP A 162 -8.68 5.25 12.86
C ASP A 162 -8.22 6.69 13.11
N TYR A 163 -8.47 7.57 12.14
CA TYR A 163 -8.14 8.99 12.22
C TYR A 163 -9.22 9.75 13.00
N PRO A 164 -8.87 10.43 14.11
CA PRO A 164 -9.78 11.38 14.72
C PRO A 164 -9.94 12.62 13.83
N TYR A 165 -11.17 13.09 13.64
CA TYR A 165 -11.47 14.11 12.64
C TYR A 165 -12.39 15.22 13.15
N TYR A 166 -12.29 16.39 12.52
CA TYR A 166 -13.22 17.49 12.70
C TYR A 166 -14.00 17.73 11.41
N SER A 167 -15.34 17.69 11.47
CA SER A 167 -16.19 17.94 10.30
C SER A 167 -16.88 19.30 10.32
N GLU A 168 -17.04 19.88 9.12
CA GLU A 168 -17.84 21.07 8.82
C GLU A 168 -18.82 20.76 7.68
N SER A 169 -20.09 21.14 7.84
CA SER A 169 -21.11 20.91 6.81
C SER A 169 -21.29 22.15 5.92
N TYR A 170 -21.21 21.94 4.62
CA TYR A 170 -21.41 22.92 3.56
C TYR A 170 -22.75 22.64 2.90
N THR A 171 -23.63 23.64 2.87
CA THR A 171 -25.03 23.49 2.47
C THR A 171 -25.39 24.49 1.39
N LYS A 172 -26.57 24.36 0.75
CA LYS A 172 -27.03 25.28 -0.30
C LYS A 172 -26.15 25.29 -1.56
N GLY A 173 -25.66 24.12 -1.97
CA GLY A 173 -25.06 23.95 -3.28
C GLY A 173 -26.05 24.14 -4.43
N THR A 174 -25.59 23.94 -5.65
CA THR A 174 -26.44 23.88 -6.85
C THR A 174 -27.53 22.82 -6.69
N THR A 175 -28.71 23.10 -7.25
CA THR A 175 -29.83 22.15 -7.20
C THR A 175 -29.47 20.86 -7.92
N CYS A 176 -29.63 19.75 -7.23
CA CYS A 176 -29.50 18.42 -7.78
C CYS A 176 -30.67 18.12 -8.73
N ASP A 177 -30.34 17.67 -9.93
CA ASP A 177 -31.28 17.23 -10.96
C ASP A 177 -32.00 15.93 -10.56
N ILE A 178 -31.33 15.05 -9.81
CA ILE A 178 -31.89 13.77 -9.35
C ILE A 178 -32.86 13.98 -8.18
N THR A 179 -32.41 14.66 -7.11
CA THR A 179 -33.17 14.75 -5.86
C THR A 179 -34.04 16.01 -5.77
N GLY A 180 -33.82 16.99 -6.65
CA GLY A 180 -34.47 18.30 -6.60
C GLY A 180 -34.04 19.19 -5.42
N LYS A 181 -33.12 18.72 -4.57
CA LYS A 181 -32.61 19.44 -3.39
C LYS A 181 -31.23 20.06 -3.67
N PRO A 182 -30.82 21.12 -2.96
CA PRO A 182 -29.45 21.63 -3.04
C PRO A 182 -28.43 20.55 -2.68
N ARG A 183 -27.34 20.47 -3.45
CA ARG A 183 -26.17 19.64 -3.09
C ARG A 183 -25.62 20.05 -1.73
N THR A 184 -25.08 19.07 -1.01
CA THR A 184 -24.46 19.28 0.32
C THR A 184 -23.13 18.54 0.40
N THR A 185 -22.23 19.02 1.25
CA THR A 185 -20.91 18.42 1.43
C THR A 185 -20.51 18.44 2.89
N ASP A 186 -20.04 17.31 3.42
CA ASP A 186 -19.33 17.26 4.69
C ASP A 186 -17.82 17.31 4.44
N VAL A 187 -17.19 18.40 4.87
CA VAL A 187 -15.74 18.59 4.79
C VAL A 187 -15.12 18.10 6.08
N ILE A 188 -14.33 17.05 5.98
CA ILE A 188 -13.72 16.31 7.10
C ILE A 188 -12.23 16.64 7.14
N TYR A 189 -11.77 17.25 8.22
CA TYR A 189 -10.37 17.56 8.45
C TYR A 189 -9.73 16.51 9.34
N ILE A 190 -8.60 15.96 8.90
CA ILE A 190 -7.73 15.06 9.67
C ILE A 190 -6.36 15.69 9.90
N CYS A 191 -5.73 15.37 11.04
CA CYS A 191 -4.37 15.78 11.33
C CYS A 191 -3.38 14.93 10.55
N VAL A 192 -2.55 15.58 9.73
CA VAL A 192 -1.35 14.99 9.12
C VAL A 192 -0.20 15.97 9.25
N GLU A 193 0.91 15.53 9.86
CA GLU A 193 2.06 16.39 10.11
C GLU A 193 2.75 16.78 8.80
N ASN A 194 3.19 18.04 8.68
CA ASN A 194 3.89 18.60 7.52
C ASN A 194 3.05 18.68 6.22
N ILE A 195 1.72 18.64 6.30
CA ILE A 195 0.82 18.79 5.15
C ILE A 195 0.04 20.11 5.24
N GLN A 196 0.15 20.93 4.19
CA GLN A 196 -0.55 22.20 4.07
C GLN A 196 -1.87 22.03 3.31
N HIS A 197 -2.93 21.72 4.06
CA HIS A 197 -4.36 21.74 3.65
C HIS A 197 -4.58 21.17 2.25
N LYS A 198 -4.59 19.83 2.12
CA LYS A 198 -4.78 19.14 0.83
C LYS A 198 -5.98 18.23 0.86
N ILE A 199 -6.69 18.12 -0.25
CA ILE A 199 -7.77 17.16 -0.40
C ILE A 199 -7.14 15.77 -0.58
N LEU A 200 -7.47 14.82 0.30
CA LEU A 200 -7.11 13.41 0.14
C LEU A 200 -8.08 12.71 -0.83
N SER A 201 -9.38 12.91 -0.63
CA SER A 201 -10.42 12.26 -1.42
C SER A 201 -11.71 13.07 -1.46
N VAL A 202 -12.51 12.84 -2.50
CA VAL A 202 -13.87 13.33 -2.67
C VAL A 202 -14.76 12.14 -3.01
N THR A 203 -15.79 11.89 -2.21
CA THR A 203 -16.68 10.74 -2.38
C THR A 203 -18.13 11.20 -2.36
N GLU A 204 -18.91 10.81 -3.37
CA GLU A 204 -20.37 10.96 -3.32
C GLU A 204 -20.97 9.80 -2.54
N VAL A 205 -21.22 10.00 -1.24
CA VAL A 205 -21.68 8.94 -0.33
C VAL A 205 -23.17 8.61 -0.52
N SER A 206 -23.94 9.56 -1.07
CA SER A 206 -25.30 9.33 -1.57
C SER A 206 -25.64 10.41 -2.60
N SER A 207 -26.70 10.22 -3.39
CA SER A 207 -27.03 11.13 -4.50
C SER A 207 -27.05 12.60 -4.07
N CYS A 208 -26.12 13.39 -4.61
CA CYS A 208 -25.92 14.81 -4.35
C CYS A 208 -25.51 15.19 -2.90
N HIS A 209 -24.95 14.24 -2.16
CA HIS A 209 -24.32 14.45 -0.87
C HIS A 209 -22.89 13.91 -0.90
N TYR A 210 -21.95 14.82 -0.70
CA TYR A 210 -20.53 14.58 -0.87
C TYR A 210 -19.81 14.57 0.47
N GLU A 211 -18.74 13.81 0.55
CA GLU A 211 -17.78 13.84 1.64
C GLU A 211 -16.43 14.23 1.05
N VAL A 212 -15.77 15.22 1.65
CA VAL A 212 -14.44 15.67 1.22
C VAL A 212 -13.48 15.54 2.38
N LEU A 213 -12.42 14.77 2.22
CA LEU A 213 -11.40 14.61 3.25
C LEU A 213 -10.23 15.55 3.01
N ILE A 214 -9.90 16.38 4.01
CA ILE A 214 -8.82 17.35 3.99
C ILE A 214 -7.74 16.93 5.01
N MET A 215 -6.50 16.84 4.57
CA MET A 215 -5.34 16.68 5.43
C MET A 215 -4.74 18.03 5.77
N THR A 216 -4.51 18.28 7.05
CA THR A 216 -4.00 19.57 7.53
C THR A 216 -3.15 19.41 8.78
N GLU A 217 -2.01 20.09 8.83
CA GLU A 217 -1.15 20.12 10.01
C GLU A 217 -1.74 20.97 11.16
N LEU A 218 -2.67 21.90 10.88
CA LEU A 218 -3.23 22.80 11.89
C LEU A 218 -3.94 22.03 13.01
N LEU A 219 -4.62 20.95 12.64
CA LEU A 219 -5.38 20.13 13.58
C LEU A 219 -4.44 19.34 14.52
N CYS A 220 -3.17 19.15 14.12
CA CYS A 220 -2.15 18.48 14.91
C CYS A 220 -1.67 19.28 16.12
N GLU A 221 -2.00 20.58 16.24
CA GLU A 221 -1.80 21.31 17.49
C GLU A 221 -2.63 20.72 18.64
N HIS A 222 -3.80 20.12 18.32
CA HIS A 222 -4.68 19.52 19.29
C HIS A 222 -4.35 18.03 19.51
N PRO A 223 -3.99 17.60 20.74
CA PRO A 223 -3.52 16.23 20.99
C PRO A 223 -4.56 15.16 20.68
N ALA A 224 -5.85 15.43 20.94
CA ALA A 224 -6.93 14.48 20.66
C ALA A 224 -7.16 14.19 19.15
N TYR A 225 -6.63 15.03 18.25
CA TYR A 225 -6.76 14.84 16.80
C TYR A 225 -5.54 14.20 16.17
N ARG A 226 -4.44 14.04 16.92
CA ARG A 226 -3.27 13.32 16.42
C ARG A 226 -3.59 11.84 16.30
N LEU A 227 -3.09 11.23 15.23
CA LEU A 227 -3.11 9.78 15.11
C LEU A 227 -2.29 9.19 16.27
N THR A 228 -2.95 8.46 17.17
CA THR A 228 -2.26 7.74 18.23
C THR A 228 -1.50 6.61 17.56
N LYS A 229 -0.17 6.66 17.56
CA LYS A 229 0.66 5.50 17.19
C LYS A 229 0.20 4.34 18.07
N GLN A 230 -0.41 3.32 17.46
CA GLN A 230 -0.73 2.10 18.19
C GLN A 230 0.60 1.57 18.73
N LYS A 231 0.69 1.43 20.05
CA LYS A 231 1.83 0.74 20.64
C LYS A 231 1.58 -0.72 20.37
N ASP A 232 2.33 -1.31 19.45
CA ASP A 232 2.24 -2.73 19.19
C ASP A 232 2.78 -3.50 20.40
N HIS A 233 1.93 -4.37 20.95
CA HIS A 233 2.26 -5.17 22.11
C HIS A 233 2.65 -6.59 21.66
N GLU A 234 3.95 -6.92 21.75
CA GLU A 234 4.47 -8.22 21.35
C GLU A 234 4.04 -9.32 22.33
N ILE A 235 3.48 -10.41 21.79
CA ILE A 235 3.27 -11.68 22.47
C ILE A 235 4.26 -12.70 21.91
N THR A 236 5.28 -13.06 22.69
CA THR A 236 6.26 -14.07 22.28
C THR A 236 5.78 -15.46 22.66
N CYS A 237 5.63 -16.35 21.68
CA CYS A 237 5.19 -17.74 21.82
C CYS A 237 6.34 -18.72 21.56
N TRP A 238 6.67 -19.50 22.56
CA TRP A 238 7.61 -20.62 22.43
C TRP A 238 6.87 -21.87 21.96
N ASN A 239 7.33 -22.44 20.84
CA ASN A 239 6.85 -23.72 20.32
C ASN A 239 7.64 -24.87 20.95
N LEU A 240 6.95 -25.76 21.66
CA LEU A 240 7.56 -26.90 22.36
C LEU A 240 7.90 -28.06 21.40
N ASP A 241 7.32 -28.06 20.21
CA ASP A 241 7.41 -29.14 19.24
C ASP A 241 8.29 -28.78 18.02
N ALA A 242 8.78 -27.54 17.95
CA ALA A 242 9.64 -27.05 16.88
C ALA A 242 11.09 -27.55 17.02
N LYS A 243 11.72 -27.83 15.86
CA LYS A 243 13.12 -28.29 15.81
C LYS A 243 14.10 -27.14 15.62
N ASP A 244 13.66 -26.11 14.91
CA ASP A 244 14.40 -24.93 14.48
C ASP A 244 13.48 -23.71 14.55
N GLU A 245 14.03 -22.51 14.30
CA GLU A 245 13.25 -21.28 14.39
C GLU A 245 12.23 -21.14 13.25
N GLU A 246 12.52 -21.72 12.07
CA GLU A 246 11.66 -21.67 10.90
C GLU A 246 10.37 -22.49 11.08
N SER A 247 10.49 -23.63 11.77
CA SER A 247 9.38 -24.52 12.18
C SER A 247 8.67 -24.07 13.45
N ALA A 248 9.08 -22.95 14.07
CA ALA A 248 8.44 -22.44 15.28
C ALA A 248 7.04 -21.88 15.00
N LYS A 249 6.78 -21.35 13.80
CA LYS A 249 5.48 -20.79 13.44
C LYS A 249 4.44 -21.91 13.23
N PRO A 250 3.18 -21.75 13.71
CA PRO A 250 2.13 -22.75 13.52
C PRO A 250 1.88 -23.05 12.04
N ARG A 251 1.75 -24.34 11.70
CA ARG A 251 1.55 -24.78 10.31
C ARG A 251 0.31 -24.18 9.64
N ALA A 252 -0.76 -23.96 10.41
CA ALA A 252 -1.98 -23.35 9.87
C ALA A 252 -1.76 -21.87 9.47
N LEU A 253 -0.90 -21.14 10.18
CA LEU A 253 -0.56 -19.75 9.85
C LEU A 253 0.42 -19.67 8.68
N GLN A 254 1.39 -20.58 8.62
CA GLN A 254 2.28 -20.71 7.45
C GLN A 254 1.48 -20.89 6.15
N ARG A 255 0.50 -21.82 6.16
CA ARG A 255 -0.41 -22.02 5.02
C ARG A 255 -1.28 -20.81 4.70
N LEU A 256 -1.70 -20.05 5.70
CA LEU A 256 -2.51 -18.85 5.50
C LEU A 256 -1.67 -17.74 4.83
N ASP A 257 -0.41 -17.57 5.24
CA ASP A 257 0.50 -16.61 4.61
C ASP A 257 0.77 -16.99 3.14
N GLU A 258 1.01 -18.27 2.89
CA GLU A 258 1.14 -18.83 1.53
C GLU A 258 -0.13 -18.56 0.70
N PHE A 259 -1.30 -18.79 1.29
CA PHE A 259 -2.59 -18.54 0.63
C PHE A 259 -2.81 -17.05 0.34
N HIS A 260 -2.52 -16.14 1.27
CA HIS A 260 -2.64 -14.70 1.03
C HIS A 260 -1.66 -14.21 -0.05
N SER A 261 -0.44 -14.75 -0.06
CA SER A 261 0.54 -14.49 -1.13
C SER A 261 0.00 -14.94 -2.50
N SER A 262 -0.69 -16.08 -2.57
CA SER A 262 -1.30 -16.57 -3.81
C SER A 262 -2.59 -15.85 -4.22
N THR A 263 -3.38 -15.36 -3.25
CA THR A 263 -4.66 -14.68 -3.52
C THR A 263 -4.43 -13.30 -4.15
N PHE A 264 -3.40 -12.58 -3.71
CA PHE A 264 -3.00 -11.30 -4.30
C PHE A 264 -2.55 -11.45 -5.77
N LYS A 265 -1.89 -12.57 -6.12
CA LYS A 265 -1.58 -12.93 -7.52
C LYS A 265 -2.84 -13.17 -8.34
N ARG A 266 -3.89 -13.77 -7.74
CA ARG A 266 -5.15 -14.09 -8.42
C ARG A 266 -6.04 -12.87 -8.68
N GLU A 267 -5.94 -11.84 -7.85
CA GLU A 267 -6.74 -10.61 -7.95
C GLU A 267 -6.17 -9.60 -8.97
N TYR A 268 -4.90 -9.77 -9.39
CA TYR A 268 -4.23 -8.93 -10.39
C TYR A 268 -3.77 -9.68 -11.66
N ALA A 269 -3.93 -11.00 -11.72
CA ALA A 269 -3.82 -11.74 -12.97
C ALA A 269 -5.03 -11.40 -13.86
N ILE A 270 -4.79 -10.62 -14.92
CA ILE A 270 -5.73 -10.50 -16.03
C ILE A 270 -5.99 -11.92 -16.57
N ILE A 271 -7.26 -12.29 -16.61
CA ILE A 271 -7.76 -13.46 -17.33
C ILE A 271 -7.44 -13.23 -18.81
N ASP A 272 -6.42 -13.92 -19.34
CA ASP A 272 -6.24 -14.11 -20.77
C ASP A 272 -7.22 -15.20 -21.22
N ASP A 273 -8.47 -14.83 -21.53
CA ASP A 273 -9.42 -15.76 -22.13
C ASP A 273 -9.27 -15.75 -23.66
N GLY A 274 -8.46 -16.70 -24.11
CA GLY A 274 -8.29 -17.06 -25.49
C GLY A 274 -9.05 -18.32 -25.90
N THR A 275 -10.26 -18.62 -25.41
CA THR A 275 -11.11 -19.65 -26.07
C THR A 275 -12.61 -19.45 -25.88
N LYS A 276 -13.28 -19.04 -26.95
CA LYS A 276 -14.73 -19.18 -27.13
C LYS A 276 -15.16 -20.63 -26.97
N ASP A 277 -16.15 -20.88 -26.13
CA ASP A 277 -17.32 -21.68 -26.51
C ASP A 277 -18.58 -21.23 -25.77
N THR A 278 -19.69 -21.28 -26.50
CA THR A 278 -21.02 -20.80 -26.12
C THR A 278 -21.75 -21.77 -25.21
N ALA A 279 -22.27 -21.30 -24.06
CA ALA A 279 -23.50 -21.80 -23.45
C ALA A 279 -24.01 -20.80 -22.40
N ASP A 280 -25.30 -20.48 -22.47
CA ASP A 280 -26.05 -19.81 -21.41
C ASP A 280 -26.04 -20.70 -20.16
N GLU A 281 -25.57 -20.20 -19.00
CA GLU A 281 -25.87 -20.82 -17.71
C GLU A 281 -25.88 -19.77 -16.59
N GLU A 282 -26.84 -19.97 -15.68
CA GLU A 282 -27.23 -19.07 -14.60
C GLU A 282 -26.11 -18.90 -13.57
N VAL A 283 -26.04 -17.73 -12.95
CA VAL A 283 -25.08 -17.41 -11.87
C VAL A 283 -25.41 -18.25 -10.64
N GLU A 284 -24.68 -19.34 -10.41
CA GLU A 284 -24.59 -20.01 -9.11
C GLU A 284 -23.33 -19.58 -8.35
N GLU A 285 -23.42 -19.56 -7.02
CA GLU A 285 -22.39 -19.16 -6.06
C GLU A 285 -21.08 -19.96 -6.23
N PRO A 286 -19.90 -19.40 -5.87
CA PRO A 286 -18.62 -20.04 -6.11
C PRO A 286 -18.48 -21.34 -5.29
N GLU A 287 -18.52 -22.48 -5.98
CA GLU A 287 -18.16 -23.77 -5.41
C GLU A 287 -16.65 -23.83 -5.08
N THR A 288 -16.35 -24.56 -4.00
CA THR A 288 -15.00 -24.81 -3.49
C THR A 288 -14.19 -25.64 -4.48
N ILE A 289 -13.01 -25.13 -4.88
CA ILE A 289 -12.02 -25.84 -5.70
C ILE A 289 -11.64 -27.17 -5.01
N ASP A 290 -11.72 -28.28 -5.74
CA ASP A 290 -11.45 -29.63 -5.21
C ASP A 290 -9.94 -29.86 -4.99
N GLU A 291 -9.59 -30.70 -4.01
CA GLU A 291 -8.21 -31.02 -3.59
C GLU A 291 -7.34 -31.52 -4.75
N MET A 292 -7.97 -32.19 -5.73
CA MET A 292 -7.28 -32.74 -6.90
C MET A 292 -6.91 -31.67 -7.94
N GLU A 293 -7.70 -30.61 -8.06
CA GLU A 293 -7.44 -29.49 -8.99
C GLU A 293 -6.33 -28.57 -8.43
N TYR A 294 -6.24 -28.46 -7.10
CA TYR A 294 -5.17 -27.75 -6.40
C TYR A 294 -3.79 -28.42 -6.59
N GLU A 295 -3.72 -29.75 -6.58
CA GLU A 295 -2.48 -30.50 -6.82
C GLU A 295 -1.98 -30.43 -8.27
N GLU A 296 -2.88 -30.22 -9.23
CA GLU A 296 -2.51 -30.03 -10.65
C GLU A 296 -1.96 -28.61 -10.91
N ILE A 297 -2.47 -27.60 -10.22
CA ILE A 297 -1.95 -26.22 -10.26
C ILE A 297 -0.54 -26.17 -9.65
N GLN A 298 -0.30 -26.85 -8.52
CA GLN A 298 1.04 -26.91 -7.89
C GLN A 298 2.10 -27.62 -8.74
N LYS A 299 1.73 -28.51 -9.67
CA LYS A 299 2.70 -29.17 -10.55
C LYS A 299 3.23 -28.30 -11.68
N ASN A 300 2.57 -27.17 -11.97
CA ASN A 300 2.93 -26.28 -13.08
C ASN A 300 3.67 -25.01 -12.65
N GLU A 301 3.76 -24.69 -11.37
CA GLU A 301 4.57 -23.58 -10.86
C GLU A 301 5.93 -24.09 -10.40
N GLY A 302 6.95 -23.85 -11.24
CA GLY A 302 8.34 -24.13 -10.88
C GLY A 302 8.81 -23.29 -9.68
N PRO A 303 9.99 -23.61 -9.11
CA PRO A 303 10.52 -22.91 -7.94
C PRO A 303 10.63 -21.40 -8.20
N GLU A 304 10.00 -20.60 -7.34
CA GLU A 304 9.94 -19.14 -7.43
C GLU A 304 11.36 -18.55 -7.29
N VAL A 305 11.92 -18.07 -8.39
CA VAL A 305 13.30 -17.55 -8.42
C VAL A 305 13.34 -16.18 -7.77
N GLN A 306 14.00 -16.07 -6.61
CA GLN A 306 14.19 -14.78 -5.94
C GLN A 306 15.38 -14.00 -6.52
N PHE A 307 15.23 -12.67 -6.62
CA PHE A 307 16.26 -11.76 -7.10
C PHE A 307 16.62 -10.72 -6.02
N LYS A 308 17.87 -10.27 -6.00
CA LYS A 308 18.34 -9.17 -5.15
C LYS A 308 18.99 -8.09 -6.00
N LEU A 309 19.08 -6.87 -5.46
CA LEU A 309 19.85 -5.79 -6.07
C LEU A 309 21.33 -6.18 -6.12
N GLY A 310 21.86 -6.29 -7.34
CA GLY A 310 23.26 -6.59 -7.59
C GLY A 310 24.14 -5.34 -7.53
N GLY A 311 25.43 -5.56 -7.32
CA GLY A 311 26.42 -4.48 -7.25
C GLY A 311 26.49 -3.79 -5.88
N LYS A 312 27.23 -2.68 -5.83
CA LYS A 312 27.47 -1.94 -4.57
C LYS A 312 26.51 -0.75 -4.48
N LYS A 313 25.74 -0.69 -3.39
CA LYS A 313 24.98 0.50 -3.00
C LYS A 313 25.91 1.71 -2.99
N ARG A 314 25.63 2.68 -3.86
CA ARG A 314 26.50 3.86 -4.01
C ARG A 314 26.28 4.89 -2.91
N PHE A 315 25.05 5.00 -2.39
CA PHE A 315 24.66 5.99 -1.38
C PHE A 315 23.61 5.43 -0.41
N VAL A 316 23.64 5.90 0.84
CA VAL A 316 22.70 5.51 1.89
C VAL A 316 21.58 6.55 1.97
N GLY A 317 20.40 6.19 1.46
CA GLY A 317 19.19 7.00 1.58
C GLY A 317 18.66 7.07 3.02
N LYS A 318 17.65 7.92 3.25
CA LYS A 318 16.92 7.96 4.52
C LYS A 318 16.05 6.71 4.65
N ASP A 319 15.95 6.13 5.84
CA ASP A 319 15.01 5.03 6.09
C ASP A 319 13.57 5.55 5.98
N THR A 320 12.81 4.97 5.05
CA THR A 320 11.39 5.22 4.81
C THR A 320 10.66 3.89 4.68
N LEU A 321 9.32 3.89 4.72
CA LEU A 321 8.52 2.67 4.53
C LEU A 321 8.82 2.00 3.17
N ALA A 322 9.04 2.78 2.11
CA ALA A 322 9.42 2.28 0.79
C ALA A 322 10.82 1.63 0.75
N ASN A 323 11.70 2.03 1.68
CA ASN A 323 13.05 1.49 1.82
C ASN A 323 13.11 0.30 2.80
N ASN A 324 11.95 -0.16 3.31
CA ASN A 324 11.87 -1.38 4.10
C ASN A 324 12.37 -2.59 3.28
N PRO A 325 13.21 -3.48 3.83
CA PRO A 325 13.78 -4.61 3.09
C PRO A 325 12.75 -5.47 2.36
N SER A 326 11.59 -5.73 2.97
CA SER A 326 10.52 -6.54 2.35
C SER A 326 9.87 -5.82 1.17
N VAL A 327 9.68 -4.51 1.27
CA VAL A 327 9.12 -3.68 0.18
C VAL A 327 10.12 -3.56 -0.98
N VAL A 328 11.41 -3.40 -0.66
CA VAL A 328 12.49 -3.39 -1.66
C VAL A 328 12.56 -4.74 -2.34
N GLN A 329 12.51 -5.84 -1.60
CA GLN A 329 12.52 -7.21 -2.14
C GLN A 329 11.34 -7.45 -3.08
N HIS A 330 10.13 -7.02 -2.71
CA HIS A 330 8.96 -7.09 -3.58
C HIS A 330 9.13 -6.21 -4.84
N THR A 331 9.61 -4.98 -4.69
CA THR A 331 9.88 -4.09 -5.83
C THR A 331 10.89 -4.69 -6.80
N VAL A 332 11.91 -5.37 -6.29
CA VAL A 332 12.89 -6.08 -7.11
C VAL A 332 12.25 -7.24 -7.85
N ASN A 333 11.58 -8.15 -7.14
CA ASN A 333 11.06 -9.39 -7.70
C ASN A 333 9.88 -9.19 -8.65
N SER A 334 9.00 -8.23 -8.37
CA SER A 334 7.80 -7.96 -9.16
C SER A 334 8.06 -6.94 -10.27
N LEU A 335 8.62 -5.79 -9.92
CA LEU A 335 8.65 -4.64 -10.82
C LEU A 335 9.94 -4.56 -11.63
N LEU A 336 11.12 -4.73 -11.00
CA LEU A 336 12.41 -4.53 -11.68
C LEU A 336 12.87 -5.75 -12.49
N THR A 337 12.30 -6.93 -12.27
CA THR A 337 12.40 -8.09 -13.18
C THR A 337 11.59 -7.89 -14.46
N GLY A 338 10.64 -6.94 -14.45
CA GLY A 338 9.64 -6.75 -15.48
C GLY A 338 8.61 -7.89 -15.54
N GLU A 339 8.49 -8.70 -14.48
CA GLU A 339 7.43 -9.72 -14.36
C GLU A 339 6.06 -9.04 -14.29
N ASP A 340 5.92 -8.06 -13.40
CA ASP A 340 4.73 -7.22 -13.29
C ASP A 340 4.91 -5.91 -14.08
N CYS A 341 3.87 -5.53 -14.81
CA CYS A 341 3.83 -4.31 -15.59
C CYS A 341 3.00 -3.24 -14.90
N LEU A 342 3.48 -2.00 -14.91
CA LEU A 342 2.75 -0.85 -14.40
C LEU A 342 1.78 -0.35 -15.46
N THR A 343 0.53 -0.20 -15.10
CA THR A 343 -0.48 0.42 -15.95
C THR A 343 -0.85 1.81 -15.44
N GLY A 344 -1.20 2.70 -16.35
CA GLY A 344 -1.67 4.05 -16.05
C GLY A 344 -2.32 4.66 -17.28
N GLY A 345 -2.94 5.83 -17.14
CA GLY A 345 -3.66 6.43 -18.25
C GLY A 345 -4.81 7.29 -17.80
N THR A 346 -5.06 8.37 -18.53
CA THR A 346 -6.24 9.21 -18.31
C THR A 346 -6.90 9.48 -19.66
N GLY A 347 -8.23 9.38 -19.69
CA GLY A 347 -9.01 9.53 -20.92
C GLY A 347 -8.91 8.31 -21.83
N PHE A 348 -8.86 8.56 -23.15
CA PHE A 348 -8.93 7.49 -24.16
C PHE A 348 -7.72 6.56 -24.13
N TRP A 349 -6.51 7.09 -23.90
CA TRP A 349 -5.29 6.29 -23.93
C TRP A 349 -4.86 5.82 -22.54
N GLN A 350 -4.66 4.52 -22.43
CA GLN A 350 -3.96 3.83 -21.35
C GLN A 350 -2.54 3.49 -21.80
N TYR A 351 -1.66 3.22 -20.86
CA TYR A 351 -0.29 2.82 -21.09
C TYR A 351 0.14 1.77 -20.09
N GLU A 352 0.95 0.84 -20.58
CA GLU A 352 1.53 -0.28 -19.87
C GLU A 352 3.05 -0.18 -19.99
N PHE A 353 3.74 -0.29 -18.86
CA PHE A 353 5.19 -0.22 -18.76
C PHE A 353 5.71 -1.43 -18.00
N CYS A 354 6.45 -2.29 -18.71
CA CYS A 354 7.14 -3.43 -18.15
C CYS A 354 8.64 -3.12 -18.12
N PHE A 355 9.22 -2.99 -16.92
CA PHE A 355 10.62 -2.60 -16.76
C PHE A 355 11.56 -3.59 -17.49
N GLY A 356 12.50 -3.05 -18.27
CA GLY A 356 13.47 -3.84 -19.03
C GLY A 356 12.88 -4.62 -20.21
N LYS A 357 11.58 -4.50 -20.48
CA LYS A 357 10.89 -5.19 -21.57
C LYS A 357 10.32 -4.21 -22.59
N HIS A 358 9.17 -3.60 -22.33
CA HIS A 358 8.46 -2.78 -23.32
C HIS A 358 7.58 -1.69 -22.69
N VAL A 359 7.19 -0.73 -23.53
CA VAL A 359 6.18 0.27 -23.25
C VAL A 359 5.14 0.23 -24.35
N VAL A 360 3.88 0.06 -23.97
CA VAL A 360 2.73 0.00 -24.89
C VAL A 360 1.72 1.06 -24.49
N GLN A 361 1.17 1.76 -25.47
CA GLN A 361 -0.02 2.58 -25.32
C GLN A 361 -1.21 1.78 -25.85
N TYR A 362 -2.36 1.79 -25.18
CA TYR A 362 -3.53 1.07 -25.65
C TYR A 362 -4.83 1.76 -25.27
N HIS A 363 -5.90 1.43 -25.97
CA HIS A 363 -7.28 1.77 -25.61
C HIS A 363 -8.09 0.49 -25.61
N GLU A 364 -8.95 0.31 -24.61
CA GLU A 364 -9.87 -0.82 -24.53
C GLU A 364 -11.30 -0.29 -24.44
N ASP A 365 -12.16 -0.76 -25.34
CA ASP A 365 -13.57 -0.38 -25.34
C ASP A 365 -14.37 -1.20 -24.31
N ALA A 366 -15.63 -0.81 -24.06
CA ALA A 366 -16.51 -1.51 -23.11
C ALA A 366 -16.87 -2.96 -23.53
N LYS A 367 -16.43 -3.42 -24.71
CA LYS A 367 -16.61 -4.78 -25.21
C LYS A 367 -15.31 -5.59 -25.13
N GLY A 368 -14.25 -5.03 -24.54
CA GLY A 368 -12.93 -5.66 -24.40
C GLY A 368 -12.07 -5.59 -25.68
N HIS A 369 -12.45 -4.81 -26.70
CA HIS A 369 -11.57 -4.65 -27.85
C HIS A 369 -10.42 -3.72 -27.52
N ARG A 370 -9.21 -4.29 -27.46
CA ARG A 370 -7.97 -3.57 -27.22
C ARG A 370 -7.29 -3.17 -28.52
N ILE A 371 -7.04 -1.88 -28.69
CA ILE A 371 -6.16 -1.33 -29.73
C ILE A 371 -4.86 -0.94 -29.04
N SER A 372 -3.73 -1.51 -29.45
CA SER A 372 -2.41 -1.25 -28.88
C SER A 372 -1.45 -0.65 -29.89
N VAL A 373 -0.54 0.19 -29.39
CA VAL A 373 0.57 0.82 -30.10
C VAL A 373 1.83 0.61 -29.28
N LEU A 374 2.81 -0.07 -29.84
CA LEU A 374 4.10 -0.28 -29.21
C LEU A 374 4.93 1.01 -29.29
N LEU A 375 5.26 1.59 -28.14
CA LEU A 375 6.09 2.81 -28.08
C LEU A 375 7.58 2.48 -28.13
N GLY A 376 7.99 1.34 -27.56
CA GLY A 376 9.35 0.86 -27.67
C GLY A 376 9.63 -0.38 -26.82
N VAL A 377 10.74 -1.03 -27.13
CA VAL A 377 11.33 -2.19 -26.46
C VAL A 377 12.70 -1.80 -25.92
N PHE A 378 13.03 -2.31 -24.74
CA PHE A 378 14.34 -2.07 -24.13
C PHE A 378 15.42 -2.91 -24.81
N ASP A 379 16.56 -2.30 -25.06
CA ASP A 379 17.75 -2.97 -25.59
C ASP A 379 18.97 -2.36 -24.93
N GLU A 380 19.64 -3.14 -24.08
CA GLU A 380 20.75 -2.66 -23.25
C GLU A 380 21.90 -2.08 -24.10
N ALA A 381 22.23 -2.69 -25.24
CA ALA A 381 23.32 -2.24 -26.10
C ALA A 381 22.98 -0.91 -26.76
N VAL A 382 21.75 -0.77 -27.26
CA VAL A 382 21.26 0.49 -27.85
C VAL A 382 21.20 1.59 -26.79
N HIS A 383 20.67 1.29 -25.60
CA HIS A 383 20.61 2.23 -24.48
C HIS A 383 22.00 2.72 -24.06
N ASN A 384 22.97 1.83 -23.91
CA ASN A 384 24.33 2.18 -23.52
C ASN A 384 24.99 3.13 -24.53
N LEU A 385 24.85 2.86 -25.84
CA LEU A 385 25.35 3.76 -26.89
C LEU A 385 24.65 5.13 -26.83
N TRP A 386 23.33 5.15 -26.62
CA TRP A 386 22.55 6.37 -26.49
C TRP A 386 23.00 7.22 -25.28
N VAL A 387 23.31 6.62 -24.13
CA VAL A 387 23.83 7.36 -22.97
C VAL A 387 25.23 7.93 -23.28
N GLN A 388 26.11 7.16 -23.92
CA GLN A 388 27.48 7.58 -24.24
C GLN A 388 27.56 8.82 -25.13
N GLU A 389 26.56 9.05 -25.98
CA GLU A 389 26.50 10.26 -26.80
C GLU A 389 26.33 11.54 -25.97
N GLN A 390 25.54 11.50 -24.88
CA GLN A 390 25.31 12.63 -23.98
C GLN A 390 25.25 12.21 -22.51
N PRO A 391 26.38 11.80 -21.89
CA PRO A 391 26.37 11.19 -20.55
C PRO A 391 25.82 12.11 -19.47
N MET A 392 26.06 13.43 -19.59
CA MET A 392 25.58 14.43 -18.62
C MET A 392 24.06 14.64 -18.65
N LEU A 393 23.41 14.38 -19.79
CA LEU A 393 21.96 14.58 -19.95
C LEU A 393 21.19 13.28 -19.72
N ARG A 394 21.75 12.16 -20.21
CA ARG A 394 21.09 10.85 -20.34
C ARG A 394 21.47 9.86 -19.23
N GLY A 395 22.57 10.10 -18.52
CA GLY A 395 22.97 9.31 -17.36
C GLY A 395 22.16 9.63 -16.10
N PRO A 396 22.44 8.93 -14.98
CA PRO A 396 21.76 9.13 -13.71
C PRO A 396 21.86 10.57 -13.21
N ARG A 397 20.72 11.16 -12.83
CA ARG A 397 20.67 12.47 -12.18
C ARG A 397 20.86 12.34 -10.69
N LYS A 398 21.69 13.23 -10.13
CA LYS A 398 22.08 13.22 -8.73
C LYS A 398 21.74 14.54 -8.06
N ILE A 399 21.16 14.47 -6.85
CA ILE A 399 20.93 15.62 -5.95
C ILE A 399 21.54 15.23 -4.61
N ASP A 400 22.41 16.07 -4.05
CA ASP A 400 23.15 15.78 -2.81
C ASP A 400 23.82 14.40 -2.83
N ASN A 401 24.45 14.08 -3.97
CA ASN A 401 25.05 12.78 -4.31
C ASN A 401 24.08 11.58 -4.40
N HIS A 402 22.80 11.71 -4.07
CA HIS A 402 21.82 10.63 -4.21
C HIS A 402 21.28 10.57 -5.63
N ILE A 403 21.15 9.37 -6.19
CA ILE A 403 20.53 9.19 -7.51
C ILE A 403 19.03 9.36 -7.36
N THR A 404 18.48 10.44 -7.90
CA THR A 404 17.04 10.76 -7.81
C THR A 404 16.27 10.37 -9.07
N GLN A 405 16.97 10.19 -10.19
CA GLN A 405 16.36 9.77 -11.45
C GLN A 405 17.36 8.99 -12.30
N ILE A 406 16.88 7.90 -12.93
CA ILE A 406 17.53 7.28 -14.10
C ILE A 406 16.65 7.46 -15.32
N THR A 407 17.23 7.28 -16.50
CA THR A 407 16.50 7.38 -17.77
C THR A 407 16.92 6.24 -18.67
N HIS A 408 15.93 5.52 -19.20
CA HIS A 408 16.12 4.39 -20.12
C HIS A 408 15.51 4.71 -21.47
N LEU A 409 16.21 4.38 -22.54
CA LEU A 409 15.67 4.45 -23.89
C LEU A 409 15.02 3.12 -24.28
N TYR A 410 13.75 3.18 -24.66
CA TYR A 410 13.03 2.09 -25.30
C TYR A 410 12.82 2.50 -26.77
N SER A 411 13.26 1.65 -27.69
CA SER A 411 13.29 1.95 -29.13
C SER A 411 12.63 0.83 -29.93
N LYS A 412 12.63 0.91 -31.26
CA LYS A 412 12.03 -0.12 -32.13
C LYS A 412 10.53 -0.33 -31.87
N GLY A 413 9.82 0.74 -31.51
CA GLY A 413 8.36 0.72 -31.42
C GLY A 413 7.70 0.62 -32.80
N ASP A 414 6.37 0.70 -32.86
CA ASP A 414 5.63 0.63 -34.12
C ASP A 414 6.07 1.74 -35.08
N PHE A 415 6.04 1.43 -36.38
CA PHE A 415 6.39 2.42 -37.40
C PHE A 415 5.37 3.57 -37.41
N CYS A 416 5.89 4.78 -37.42
CA CYS A 416 5.13 6.02 -37.45
C CYS A 416 5.33 6.69 -38.81
N GLU A 417 4.25 6.81 -39.57
CA GLU A 417 4.29 7.37 -40.93
C GLU A 417 4.60 8.87 -40.89
N GLU A 418 4.09 9.58 -39.89
CA GLU A 418 4.25 11.02 -39.72
C GLU A 418 5.71 11.42 -39.45
N ALA A 419 6.42 10.59 -38.69
CA ALA A 419 7.84 10.77 -38.39
C ALA A 419 8.77 10.08 -39.42
N GLY A 420 8.23 9.20 -40.26
CA GLY A 420 9.00 8.37 -41.20
C GLY A 420 9.96 7.40 -40.51
N GLY A 421 9.64 6.96 -39.29
CA GLY A 421 10.53 6.16 -38.45
C GLY A 421 9.79 5.39 -37.34
N HIS A 422 10.50 4.52 -36.62
CA HIS A 422 9.93 3.78 -35.50
C HIS A 422 9.74 4.68 -34.28
N ARG A 423 8.63 4.46 -33.55
CA ARG A 423 8.38 5.10 -32.26
C ARG A 423 9.49 4.78 -31.26
N SER A 424 9.74 5.73 -30.36
CA SER A 424 10.67 5.55 -29.23
C SER A 424 10.17 6.29 -28.01
N VAL A 425 10.54 5.82 -26.82
CA VAL A 425 10.16 6.43 -25.54
C VAL A 425 11.35 6.48 -24.57
N GLU A 426 11.57 7.66 -23.99
CA GLU A 426 12.45 7.84 -22.84
C GLU A 426 11.65 7.58 -21.56
N VAL A 427 11.98 6.53 -20.83
CA VAL A 427 11.37 6.22 -19.53
C VAL A 427 12.22 6.83 -18.42
N ARG A 428 11.63 7.71 -17.62
CA ARG A 428 12.26 8.40 -16.49
C ARG A 428 11.71 7.84 -15.18
N LEU A 429 12.49 7.00 -14.52
CA LEU A 429 12.16 6.50 -13.18
C LEU A 429 12.70 7.48 -12.15
N ARG A 430 11.83 8.03 -11.31
CA ARG A 430 12.21 9.02 -10.30
C ARG A 430 11.86 8.55 -8.89
N CYS A 431 12.82 8.70 -7.99
CA CYS A 431 12.58 8.67 -6.56
C CYS A 431 11.92 10.00 -6.17
N LEU A 432 10.61 9.96 -5.96
CA LEU A 432 9.85 11.09 -5.49
C LEU A 432 9.16 10.70 -4.20
N HIS A 433 9.40 11.47 -3.14
CA HIS A 433 8.70 11.27 -1.88
C HIS A 433 7.26 11.74 -2.00
N SER A 434 6.34 10.82 -1.73
CA SER A 434 4.91 11.05 -1.76
C SER A 434 4.45 11.39 -0.35
N GLU A 435 3.76 12.52 -0.25
CA GLU A 435 3.17 12.97 1.01
C GLU A 435 1.94 12.14 1.43
N TYR A 436 1.49 11.19 0.60
CA TYR A 436 0.23 10.46 0.76
C TYR A 436 0.40 8.94 0.87
N SER A 437 1.37 8.36 0.18
CA SER A 437 1.69 6.93 0.24
C SER A 437 3.07 6.66 -0.33
N ALA A 438 3.93 6.06 0.48
CA ALA A 438 5.27 5.64 0.10
C ALA A 438 5.28 4.52 -0.98
N LEU A 439 4.13 3.90 -1.26
CA LEU A 439 4.04 2.79 -2.22
C LEU A 439 3.33 3.16 -3.52
N ALA A 440 2.69 4.34 -3.57
CA ALA A 440 2.00 4.80 -4.76
C ALA A 440 2.97 5.00 -5.94
N VAL A 441 2.48 4.69 -7.14
CA VAL A 441 3.21 4.88 -8.39
C VAL A 441 2.40 5.81 -9.28
N SER A 442 3.01 6.90 -9.74
CA SER A 442 2.41 7.83 -10.69
C SER A 442 3.07 7.67 -12.05
N LEU A 443 2.27 7.51 -13.11
CA LEU A 443 2.73 7.42 -14.48
C LEU A 443 2.23 8.63 -15.27
N MET A 444 3.12 9.27 -16.02
CA MET A 444 2.80 10.42 -16.87
C MET A 444 3.50 10.30 -18.22
N LEU A 445 2.73 10.09 -19.28
CA LEU A 445 3.21 10.00 -20.65
C LEU A 445 3.04 11.35 -21.38
N SER A 446 4.07 11.78 -22.09
CA SER A 446 4.03 12.98 -22.94
C SER A 446 4.70 12.72 -24.30
N GLU A 447 4.20 13.35 -25.35
CA GLU A 447 4.75 13.28 -26.71
C GLU A 447 5.39 14.63 -27.09
N PRO A 448 6.63 14.92 -26.66
CA PRO A 448 7.27 16.21 -26.94
C PRO A 448 7.60 16.41 -28.43
N LYS A 449 7.79 15.33 -29.18
CA LYS A 449 7.88 15.34 -30.65
C LYS A 449 7.06 14.21 -31.22
N THR A 450 6.60 14.36 -32.45
CA THR A 450 5.83 13.35 -33.16
C THR A 450 6.54 11.98 -33.08
N CYS A 451 5.87 11.01 -32.46
CA CYS A 451 6.33 9.63 -32.29
C CYS A 451 7.61 9.44 -31.43
N GLU A 452 8.00 10.48 -30.68
CA GLU A 452 8.99 10.40 -29.61
C GLU A 452 8.32 10.74 -28.28
N TYR A 453 8.33 9.81 -27.33
CA TYR A 453 7.60 9.94 -26.08
C TYR A 453 8.55 10.07 -24.88
N VAL A 454 8.04 10.63 -23.79
CA VAL A 454 8.66 10.62 -22.48
C VAL A 454 7.64 10.09 -21.48
N LEU A 455 7.93 8.94 -20.89
CA LEU A 455 7.15 8.35 -19.81
C LEU A 455 7.87 8.63 -18.49
N THR A 456 7.22 9.37 -17.59
CA THR A 456 7.74 9.62 -16.24
C THR A 456 7.04 8.71 -15.26
N VAL A 457 7.81 8.00 -14.43
CA VAL A 457 7.31 7.09 -13.41
C VAL A 457 7.87 7.53 -12.06
N ASP A 458 6.99 8.01 -11.18
CA ASP A 458 7.34 8.55 -9.87
C ASP A 458 6.88 7.60 -8.77
N SER A 459 7.80 7.22 -7.88
CA SER A 459 7.47 6.49 -6.66
C SER A 459 8.62 6.54 -5.66
N GLU A 460 8.32 6.47 -4.36
CA GLU A 460 9.35 6.26 -3.34
C GLU A 460 9.99 4.88 -3.44
N ARG A 461 9.29 3.90 -4.05
CA ARG A 461 9.79 2.52 -4.23
C ARG A 461 11.08 2.46 -5.03
N PHE A 462 11.38 3.48 -5.83
CA PHE A 462 12.62 3.56 -6.60
C PHE A 462 13.78 4.15 -5.81
N CYS A 463 13.55 4.80 -4.66
CA CYS A 463 14.61 5.49 -3.91
C CYS A 463 15.79 4.60 -3.55
N GLU A 464 15.54 3.40 -3.00
CA GLU A 464 16.59 2.43 -2.68
C GLU A 464 17.19 1.77 -3.95
N PRO A 465 16.40 1.17 -4.87
CA PRO A 465 16.95 0.55 -6.09
C PRO A 465 17.82 1.47 -6.95
N LEU A 466 17.44 2.75 -7.09
CA LEU A 466 18.20 3.72 -7.88
C LEU A 466 19.63 3.93 -7.37
N GLN A 467 19.90 3.69 -6.08
CA GLN A 467 21.27 3.82 -5.55
C GLN A 467 22.20 2.69 -5.99
N TYR A 468 21.67 1.65 -6.62
CA TYR A 468 22.45 0.54 -7.21
C TYR A 468 22.69 0.74 -8.72
N ALA A 469 22.14 1.79 -9.32
CA ALA A 469 22.30 2.05 -10.74
C ALA A 469 23.75 2.42 -11.10
N ASP A 470 24.24 1.85 -12.21
CA ASP A 470 25.55 2.17 -12.76
C ASP A 470 25.58 3.55 -13.45
N ASP A 471 26.69 3.89 -14.12
CA ASP A 471 26.84 5.20 -14.77
C ASP A 471 25.98 5.36 -16.04
N ASN A 472 25.43 4.26 -16.57
CA ASN A 472 24.46 4.25 -17.66
C ASN A 472 23.01 4.20 -17.16
N GLY A 473 22.80 4.17 -15.84
CA GLY A 473 21.47 4.08 -15.23
C GLY A 473 20.88 2.67 -15.21
N LEU A 474 21.69 1.63 -15.41
CA LEU A 474 21.23 0.23 -15.34
C LEU A 474 21.29 -0.29 -13.91
N ILE A 475 20.21 -0.97 -13.48
CA ILE A 475 20.13 -1.65 -12.19
C ILE A 475 20.34 -3.13 -12.45
N LYS A 476 21.44 -3.70 -11.93
CA LYS A 476 21.74 -5.13 -12.08
C LYS A 476 20.95 -5.92 -11.04
N LEU A 477 20.33 -7.01 -11.45
CA LEU A 477 19.68 -7.98 -10.56
C LEU A 477 20.50 -9.27 -10.50
N GLU A 478 20.64 -9.84 -9.30
CA GLU A 478 21.33 -11.10 -9.06
C GLU A 478 20.32 -12.13 -8.55
N ARG A 479 20.36 -13.36 -9.08
CA ARG A 479 19.56 -14.45 -8.53
C ARG A 479 20.09 -14.82 -7.15
N VAL A 480 19.18 -15.03 -6.23
CA VAL A 480 19.50 -15.65 -4.94
C VAL A 480 19.50 -17.15 -5.19
N GLU A 481 20.68 -17.75 -5.25
CA GLU A 481 20.77 -19.21 -5.25
C GLU A 481 20.33 -19.72 -3.87
N PRO A 482 19.48 -20.76 -3.80
CA PRO A 482 19.22 -21.43 -2.54
C PRO A 482 20.56 -21.92 -2.00
N THR A 483 20.95 -21.45 -0.83
CA THR A 483 22.20 -21.88 -0.19
C THR A 483 22.07 -23.33 0.24
N ASP A 484 22.70 -24.23 -0.52
CA ASP A 484 23.02 -25.60 -0.09
C ASP A 484 24.14 -25.55 0.98
N GLU A 485 23.87 -24.96 2.15
CA GLU A 485 24.77 -25.08 3.30
C GLU A 485 24.39 -26.30 4.17
N GLU A 486 24.42 -27.50 3.59
CA GLU A 486 24.52 -28.77 4.36
C GLU A 486 25.20 -29.89 3.54
N THR A 487 26.33 -29.65 2.87
CA THR A 487 27.10 -30.78 2.31
C THR A 487 28.62 -30.58 2.32
N GLU A 488 29.23 -30.22 3.45
CA GLU A 488 30.70 -30.36 3.54
C GLU A 488 31.24 -30.50 4.98
N GLU A 489 30.65 -31.38 5.81
CA GLU A 489 31.34 -31.85 7.03
C GLU A 489 30.87 -33.24 7.51
N ASP A 490 30.73 -34.24 6.62
CA ASP A 490 30.65 -35.64 7.05
C ASP A 490 31.26 -36.64 6.05
N THR A 491 32.53 -36.44 5.71
CA THR A 491 33.35 -37.50 5.05
C THR A 491 34.64 -37.81 5.81
N THR A 492 34.63 -37.67 7.14
CA THR A 492 35.74 -38.18 7.96
C THR A 492 35.34 -38.77 9.30
N ILE A 493 34.29 -39.60 9.42
CA ILE A 493 34.18 -40.70 10.43
C ILE A 493 33.22 -41.78 9.87
N ARG A 494 33.66 -42.52 8.85
CA ARG A 494 33.09 -43.85 8.51
C ARG A 494 34.19 -44.80 8.09
N SER A 495 35.11 -45.07 9.02
CA SER A 495 36.06 -46.17 8.87
C SER A 495 36.56 -46.73 10.20
N VAL A 496 35.76 -46.77 11.28
CA VAL A 496 36.05 -47.61 12.44
C VAL A 496 34.74 -47.99 13.13
N HIS A 497 34.10 -49.09 12.73
CA HIS A 497 33.32 -50.00 13.58
C HIS A 497 32.72 -51.12 12.72
N GLN A 498 33.61 -51.97 12.22
CA GLN A 498 33.32 -53.37 11.96
C GLN A 498 34.54 -54.13 12.48
N GLU A 499 34.30 -55.16 13.28
CA GLU A 499 35.22 -55.83 14.24
C GLU A 499 35.34 -55.13 15.60
N PHE A 500 34.44 -55.46 16.53
CA PHE A 500 34.71 -56.33 17.70
C PHE A 500 33.42 -56.66 18.46
#